data_AF-A0A0G0NNZ2-F1
#
_entry.id   AF-A0A0G0NNZ2-F1
#
_cell.length_a   1.000
_cell.length_b   1.000
_cell.length_c   1.000
_cell.angle_alpha   90.00
_cell.angle_beta   90.00
_cell.angle_gamma   90.00
#
_symmetry.space_group_name_H-M   'P 1'
#
loop_
_entity.id
_entity.type
_entity.pdbx_description
1 polymer ?
#
loop_
_entity_poly.entity_id
_entity_poly.type
_entity_poly.pdbx_seq_one_letter_code
_entity_poly.pdbx_strand_id
1 'polypeptide(L)'
;MTKIKAHLISTIFVILFLAFGSIVYADNLGDKVNFNTEKIYDSSARTTISATLLKIGDNAYYYVDDTYWDSLSEYSKKHFIERLNSISVEFDNNIYPKETAFWGSEPRPGVDNDPRITILLEDLAKDNGGYFYSSNLYPKSIAPDSNEREMIVVSASAMENNYEKTFIAHELQHLISYNQKELIRSIEEDTWLNELRSEYTSAIIGYDSDSQAGLNSRIQTFLEKPTDSLTEWPNTPYDYAEVAMFGRYLVDQYGSGILSETLKMPSVGINSINQYLINHGINETFAGVFQKWLVANVYNDTTSNSAYGYVNPALVNIKVSPPTSTINLDLVNTIFSYTLEPWQPSWHKYYVQLNPTNSIKIDFSDPSFDVMYLDNLGRVGLLMNESYISNPGGLSYFVLMPINKQTRPLTLGVTIQRIMENKEMNFLSTIKDGDLIKRPNEPEMYVVEGKYKRYLSPEVIKLYGHLNPEKVIALPGNIFDSYISANYVKSFGDKRVYSIWPDGTKHWLNMSGEYFTQSGRDWNAIFTVNDGEFNYYKTGTQIIK
;
A
#
# COMPACT_ATOMS: atom_id res chain seq x y z
N MET A 1 -5.50 -66.33 46.17
CA MET A 1 -5.61 -65.24 45.19
C MET A 1 -5.83 -63.94 45.96
N THR A 2 -4.77 -63.26 46.38
CA THR A 2 -3.91 -62.27 45.67
C THR A 2 -4.22 -60.86 46.18
N LYS A 3 -3.46 -60.42 47.19
CA LYS A 3 -3.05 -59.02 47.39
C LYS A 3 -1.67 -59.05 48.04
N ILE A 4 -0.64 -58.70 47.27
CA ILE A 4 0.74 -58.53 47.75
C ILE A 4 1.08 -57.04 47.68
N LYS A 5 1.65 -56.55 48.78
CA LYS A 5 2.21 -55.21 49.02
C LYS A 5 3.60 -55.08 48.36
N ALA A 6 3.98 -53.87 47.97
CA ALA A 6 5.37 -53.36 47.96
C ALA A 6 5.29 -51.84 47.74
N HIS A 7 5.43 -50.97 48.74
CA HIS A 7 6.67 -50.44 49.34
C HIS A 7 7.64 -49.73 48.38
N LEU A 8 7.61 -48.41 48.55
CA LEU A 8 8.53 -47.34 48.17
C LEU A 8 10.01 -47.76 48.18
N ILE A 9 10.71 -47.52 47.07
CA ILE A 9 12.16 -47.28 47.05
C ILE A 9 12.36 -45.97 46.31
N SER A 10 12.84 -44.95 47.02
CA SER A 10 13.25 -43.68 46.45
C SER A 10 14.62 -43.84 45.82
N THR A 11 14.70 -43.74 44.50
CA THR A 11 15.97 -43.58 43.79
C THR A 11 16.08 -42.14 43.35
N ILE A 12 17.00 -41.41 43.98
CA ILE A 12 17.43 -40.06 43.58
C ILE A 12 18.08 -40.19 42.21
N PHE A 13 17.41 -39.70 41.16
CA PHE A 13 18.05 -39.42 39.88
C PHE A 13 18.60 -38.00 39.93
N VAL A 14 19.91 -37.89 40.10
CA VAL A 14 20.64 -36.66 39.76
C VAL A 14 20.59 -36.54 38.24
N ILE A 15 19.63 -35.77 37.73
CA ILE A 15 19.64 -35.36 36.33
C ILE A 15 20.72 -34.29 36.22
N LEU A 16 21.86 -34.69 35.64
CA LEU A 16 22.86 -33.79 35.11
C LEU A 16 22.17 -32.95 34.02
N PHE A 17 21.84 -31.70 34.32
CA PHE A 17 21.54 -30.70 33.30
C PHE A 17 22.85 -30.40 32.57
N LEU A 18 23.18 -31.20 31.56
CA LEU A 18 24.14 -30.80 30.54
C LEU A 18 23.44 -29.69 29.74
N ALA A 19 23.83 -28.45 30.02
CA ALA A 19 23.59 -27.34 29.13
C ALA A 19 24.21 -27.70 27.78
N PHE A 20 23.38 -28.10 26.81
CA PHE A 20 23.75 -28.05 25.41
C PHE A 20 23.91 -26.57 25.09
N GLY A 21 25.13 -26.05 25.26
CA GLY A 21 25.48 -24.76 24.70
C GLY A 21 25.31 -24.88 23.19
N SER A 22 24.40 -24.10 22.62
CA SER A 22 24.31 -23.92 21.18
C SER A 22 25.71 -23.55 20.68
N ILE A 23 26.28 -24.40 19.82
CA ILE A 23 27.58 -24.10 19.21
C ILE A 23 27.31 -22.96 18.23
N VAL A 24 27.82 -21.77 18.54
CA VAL A 24 27.82 -20.64 17.60
C VAL A 24 28.95 -20.89 16.61
N TYR A 25 28.61 -21.16 15.34
CA TYR A 25 29.58 -21.32 14.27
C TYR A 25 29.82 -19.96 13.60
N ALA A 26 30.84 -19.25 14.04
CA ALA A 26 31.30 -18.05 13.34
C ALA A 26 32.23 -18.44 12.19
N ASP A 27 31.97 -17.90 10.99
CA ASP A 27 32.84 -18.09 9.83
C ASP A 27 34.16 -17.30 9.97
N ASN A 28 35.22 -17.79 9.32
CA ASN A 28 36.56 -17.20 9.34
C ASN A 28 36.93 -16.61 7.98
N LEU A 29 37.71 -15.53 8.01
CA LEU A 29 38.17 -14.88 6.79
C LEU A 29 38.93 -15.87 5.89
N GLY A 30 38.55 -15.94 4.61
CA GLY A 30 39.09 -16.90 3.65
C GLY A 30 38.35 -18.24 3.59
N ASP A 31 37.34 -18.46 4.43
CA ASP A 31 36.49 -19.65 4.33
C ASP A 31 35.81 -19.72 2.97
N LYS A 32 35.73 -20.94 2.45
CA LYS A 32 35.20 -21.24 1.13
C LYS A 32 33.94 -22.09 1.26
N VAL A 33 32.82 -21.58 0.77
CA VAL A 33 31.49 -22.19 0.94
C VAL A 33 30.83 -22.36 -0.41
N ASN A 34 30.10 -23.45 -0.58
CA ASN A 34 29.22 -23.63 -1.73
C ASN A 34 27.82 -23.18 -1.36
N PHE A 35 27.32 -22.15 -2.04
CA PHE A 35 25.96 -21.63 -1.87
C PHE A 35 25.06 -22.17 -2.97
N ASN A 36 23.86 -22.61 -2.61
CA ASN A 36 22.78 -22.83 -3.55
C ASN A 36 22.23 -21.47 -4.00
N THR A 37 22.01 -21.30 -5.31
CA THR A 37 21.58 -20.03 -5.91
C THR A 37 20.45 -20.26 -6.91
N GLU A 38 19.80 -19.17 -7.31
CA GLU A 38 18.64 -19.21 -8.20
C GLU A 38 19.04 -19.04 -9.66
N LYS A 39 18.80 -20.09 -10.44
CA LYS A 39 19.18 -20.20 -11.86
C LYS A 39 18.72 -19.02 -12.74
N ILE A 40 17.58 -18.41 -12.41
CA ILE A 40 17.01 -17.32 -13.21
C ILE A 40 17.75 -15.99 -13.03
N TYR A 41 18.47 -15.83 -11.92
CA TYR A 41 19.21 -14.61 -11.59
C TYR A 41 20.70 -14.75 -11.88
N ASP A 42 21.27 -15.96 -11.82
CA ASP A 42 22.69 -16.21 -12.12
C ASP A 42 23.05 -15.96 -13.60
N SER A 43 24.19 -15.30 -13.86
CA SER A 43 24.66 -14.96 -15.21
C SER A 43 24.87 -16.16 -16.13
N SER A 44 25.19 -17.31 -15.54
CA SER A 44 25.54 -18.57 -16.20
C SER A 44 24.53 -19.67 -15.91
N ALA A 45 23.37 -19.32 -15.34
CA ALA A 45 22.29 -20.23 -14.97
C ALA A 45 22.74 -21.39 -14.05
N ARG A 46 23.70 -21.12 -13.16
CA ARG A 46 24.17 -22.02 -12.09
C ARG A 46 23.11 -22.13 -11.01
N THR A 47 23.06 -23.28 -10.34
CA THR A 47 22.20 -23.53 -9.16
C THR A 47 23.02 -23.67 -7.88
N THR A 48 24.34 -23.69 -8.01
CA THR A 48 25.29 -23.73 -6.90
C THR A 48 26.55 -23.00 -7.35
N ILE A 49 27.08 -22.14 -6.49
CA ILE A 49 28.33 -21.41 -6.72
C ILE A 49 29.30 -21.63 -5.56
N SER A 50 30.60 -21.56 -5.84
CA SER A 50 31.63 -21.51 -4.80
C SER A 50 31.98 -20.05 -4.53
N ALA A 51 31.97 -19.65 -3.26
CA ALA A 51 32.26 -18.29 -2.86
C ALA A 51 33.22 -18.26 -1.66
N THR A 52 34.06 -17.24 -1.61
CA THR A 52 35.06 -17.04 -0.56
C THR A 52 34.71 -15.85 0.32
N LEU A 53 34.81 -16.01 1.64
CA LEU A 53 34.59 -14.94 2.62
C LEU A 53 35.74 -13.93 2.58
N LEU A 54 35.51 -12.75 2.02
CA LEU A 54 36.54 -11.71 1.85
C LEU A 54 36.46 -10.57 2.88
N LYS A 55 35.33 -10.44 3.59
CA LYS A 55 35.17 -9.42 4.64
C LYS A 55 34.20 -9.88 5.73
N ILE A 56 34.55 -9.56 6.97
CA ILE A 56 33.69 -9.73 8.15
C ILE A 56 33.43 -8.32 8.72
N GLY A 57 32.17 -7.95 8.83
CA GLY A 57 31.71 -6.77 9.56
C GLY A 57 31.10 -7.15 10.92
N ASP A 58 30.54 -6.16 11.60
CA ASP A 58 29.90 -6.38 12.90
C ASP A 58 28.57 -7.12 12.73
N ASN A 59 27.80 -6.79 11.69
CA ASN A 59 26.48 -7.38 11.42
C ASN A 59 26.42 -8.24 10.16
N ALA A 60 27.50 -8.36 9.38
CA ALA A 60 27.47 -9.13 8.14
C ALA A 60 28.77 -9.84 7.76
N TYR A 61 28.62 -10.96 7.07
CA TYR A 61 29.65 -11.66 6.31
C TYR A 61 29.54 -11.31 4.82
N TYR A 62 30.66 -11.11 4.14
CA TYR A 62 30.69 -10.79 2.70
C TYR A 62 31.41 -11.88 1.92
N TYR A 63 30.62 -12.74 1.28
CA TYR A 63 31.11 -13.78 0.39
C TYR A 63 31.12 -13.27 -1.04
N VAL A 64 32.13 -13.65 -1.81
CA VAL A 64 32.26 -13.28 -3.22
C VAL A 64 32.37 -14.54 -4.06
N ASP A 65 31.53 -14.64 -5.10
CA ASP A 65 31.62 -15.70 -6.10
C ASP A 65 33.03 -15.77 -6.68
N ASP A 66 33.66 -16.93 -6.56
CA ASP A 66 35.03 -17.13 -7.05
C ASP A 66 35.14 -16.95 -8.56
N THR A 67 34.10 -17.33 -9.31
CA THR A 67 34.12 -17.23 -10.77
C THR A 67 34.16 -15.77 -11.21
N TYR A 68 33.36 -14.93 -10.55
CA TYR A 68 33.41 -13.48 -10.73
C TYR A 68 34.77 -12.93 -10.32
N TRP A 69 35.22 -13.27 -9.11
CA TRP A 69 36.48 -12.80 -8.54
C TRP A 69 37.68 -13.12 -9.43
N ASP A 70 37.76 -14.35 -9.94
CA ASP A 70 38.87 -14.80 -10.79
C ASP A 70 38.84 -14.17 -12.19
N SER A 71 37.68 -13.68 -12.64
CA SER A 71 37.56 -12.93 -13.90
C SER A 71 38.13 -11.51 -13.81
N LEU A 72 38.24 -10.96 -12.60
CA LEU A 72 38.72 -9.60 -12.37
C LEU A 72 40.23 -9.49 -12.58
N SER A 73 40.66 -8.37 -13.19
CA SER A 73 42.08 -7.99 -13.21
C SER A 73 42.59 -7.70 -11.79
N GLU A 74 43.91 -7.79 -11.57
CA GLU A 74 44.51 -7.44 -10.26
C GLU A 74 44.21 -5.99 -9.83
N TYR A 75 44.08 -5.07 -10.79
CA TYR A 75 43.63 -3.70 -10.53
C TYR A 75 42.18 -3.67 -10.05
N SER A 76 41.27 -4.37 -10.74
CA SER A 76 39.85 -4.45 -10.38
C SER A 76 39.66 -5.13 -9.04
N LYS A 77 40.40 -6.20 -8.72
CA LYS A 77 40.38 -6.87 -7.41
C LYS A 77 40.76 -5.92 -6.28
N LYS A 78 41.82 -5.11 -6.47
CA LYS A 78 42.23 -4.12 -5.48
C LYS A 78 41.11 -3.09 -5.24
N HIS A 79 40.54 -2.54 -6.30
CA HIS A 79 39.42 -1.60 -6.21
C HIS A 79 38.19 -2.24 -5.55
N PHE A 80 37.87 -3.49 -5.89
CA PHE A 80 36.79 -4.26 -5.29
C PHE A 80 36.97 -4.42 -3.79
N ILE A 81 38.18 -4.75 -3.31
CA ILE A 81 38.48 -4.86 -1.87
C ILE A 81 38.38 -3.51 -1.16
N GLU A 82 38.84 -2.42 -1.78
CA GLU A 82 38.65 -1.06 -1.23
C GLU A 82 37.15 -0.75 -1.08
N ARG A 83 36.34 -1.08 -2.10
CA ARG A 83 34.89 -0.91 -2.06
C ARG A 83 34.23 -1.82 -1.01
N LEU A 84 34.67 -3.07 -0.91
CA LEU A 84 34.18 -4.06 0.06
C LEU A 84 34.40 -3.59 1.51
N ASN A 85 35.56 -2.98 1.77
CA ASN A 85 35.84 -2.37 3.07
C ASN A 85 34.93 -1.16 3.34
N SER A 86 34.72 -0.30 2.34
CA SER A 86 33.83 0.86 2.46
C SER A 86 32.38 0.45 2.70
N ILE A 87 31.85 -0.52 1.95
CA ILE A 87 30.46 -0.95 2.09
C ILE A 87 30.23 -1.68 3.41
N SER A 88 31.20 -2.45 3.89
CA SER A 88 31.10 -3.08 5.23
C SER A 88 30.96 -2.05 6.34
N VAL A 89 31.74 -0.97 6.30
CA VAL A 89 31.63 0.12 7.28
C VAL A 89 30.30 0.88 7.12
N GLU A 90 29.88 1.13 5.89
CA GLU A 90 28.60 1.79 5.59
C GLU A 90 27.40 0.96 6.06
N PHE A 91 27.47 -0.36 5.88
CA PHE A 91 26.44 -1.28 6.32
C PHE A 91 26.26 -1.23 7.83
N ASP A 92 27.36 -1.39 8.57
CA ASP A 92 27.32 -1.43 10.03
C ASP A 92 26.95 -0.08 10.68
N ASN A 93 27.37 1.04 10.08
CA ASN A 93 27.19 2.37 10.69
C ASN A 93 25.99 3.16 10.16
N ASN A 94 25.45 2.83 8.98
CA ASN A 94 24.37 3.58 8.36
C ASN A 94 23.20 2.68 7.91
N ILE A 95 23.44 1.71 7.03
CA ILE A 95 22.34 0.92 6.43
C ILE A 95 21.63 0.07 7.48
N TYR A 96 22.33 -0.88 8.10
CA TYR A 96 21.75 -1.81 9.06
C TYR A 96 21.03 -1.12 10.24
N PRO A 97 21.63 -0.13 10.95
CA PRO A 97 20.92 0.51 12.07
C PRO A 97 19.70 1.32 11.64
N LYS A 98 19.69 1.91 10.44
CA LYS A 98 18.52 2.67 9.95
C LYS A 98 17.40 1.75 9.46
N GLU A 99 17.74 0.72 8.68
CA GLU A 99 16.79 -0.29 8.22
C GLU A 99 16.12 -0.96 9.43
N THR A 100 16.93 -1.42 10.39
CA THR A 100 16.38 -2.15 11.54
C THR A 100 15.58 -1.28 12.50
N ALA A 101 15.97 -0.01 12.68
CA ALA A 101 15.20 0.94 13.48
C ALA A 101 13.83 1.25 12.85
N PHE A 102 13.76 1.32 11.52
CA PHE A 102 12.55 1.69 10.81
C PHE A 102 11.61 0.50 10.57
N TRP A 103 12.12 -0.58 9.98
CA TRP A 103 11.33 -1.74 9.58
C TRP A 103 11.12 -2.77 10.69
N GLY A 104 12.04 -2.87 11.65
CA GLY A 104 12.13 -3.97 12.61
C GLY A 104 13.35 -4.83 12.34
N SER A 105 13.44 -6.04 12.90
CA SER A 105 14.61 -6.90 12.69
C SER A 105 14.32 -8.07 11.77
N GLU A 106 15.36 -8.59 11.14
CA GLU A 106 15.50 -9.96 10.66
C GLU A 106 15.51 -10.98 11.83
N PRO A 107 15.49 -12.30 11.56
CA PRO A 107 15.71 -13.31 12.60
C PRO A 107 17.11 -13.15 13.19
N ARG A 108 17.21 -12.97 14.52
CA ARG A 108 18.48 -12.75 15.20
C ARG A 108 18.48 -13.34 16.63
N PRO A 109 19.30 -14.36 16.93
CA PRO A 109 20.17 -15.06 16.00
C PRO A 109 19.37 -15.83 14.95
N GLY A 110 20.06 -16.16 13.87
CA GLY A 110 19.53 -16.81 12.69
C GLY A 110 19.21 -18.30 12.82
N VAL A 111 18.81 -18.91 11.71
CA VAL A 111 18.60 -20.37 11.61
C VAL A 111 19.87 -21.18 11.92
N ASP A 112 21.04 -20.62 11.69
CA ASP A 112 22.36 -21.17 12.02
C ASP A 112 22.87 -20.80 13.44
N ASN A 113 22.08 -20.04 14.21
CA ASN A 113 22.45 -19.41 15.48
C ASN A 113 23.58 -18.36 15.39
N ASP A 114 23.90 -17.83 14.21
CA ASP A 114 24.78 -16.67 14.07
C ASP A 114 23.94 -15.37 14.01
N PRO A 115 24.32 -14.29 14.70
CA PRO A 115 23.65 -13.00 14.60
C PRO A 115 24.05 -12.16 13.37
N ARG A 116 24.95 -12.62 12.50
CA ARG A 116 25.37 -11.91 11.28
C ARG A 116 24.61 -12.38 10.05
N ILE A 117 24.27 -11.43 9.20
CA ILE A 117 23.67 -11.67 7.90
C ILE A 117 24.76 -12.07 6.90
N THR A 118 24.49 -13.01 6.01
CA THR A 118 25.37 -13.33 4.89
C THR A 118 25.00 -12.48 3.67
N ILE A 119 25.91 -11.64 3.20
CA ILE A 119 25.80 -10.90 1.94
C ILE A 119 26.64 -11.65 0.90
N LEU A 120 25.97 -12.26 -0.07
CA LEU A 120 26.61 -12.96 -1.18
C LEU A 120 26.69 -12.04 -2.41
N LEU A 121 27.92 -11.70 -2.81
CA LEU A 121 28.21 -10.96 -4.02
C LEU A 121 28.37 -11.96 -5.19
N GLU A 122 27.29 -12.15 -5.94
CA GLU A 122 27.14 -13.14 -7.02
C GLU A 122 27.27 -12.47 -8.41
N ASP A 123 27.79 -13.21 -9.39
CA ASP A 123 27.70 -12.80 -10.81
C ASP A 123 26.27 -12.97 -11.33
N LEU A 124 25.45 -11.93 -11.18
CA LEU A 124 24.06 -11.94 -11.64
C LEU A 124 23.94 -11.60 -13.13
N ALA A 125 22.92 -12.17 -13.77
CA ALA A 125 22.51 -11.79 -15.11
C ALA A 125 22.23 -10.28 -15.19
N LYS A 126 22.45 -9.72 -16.38
CA LYS A 126 22.38 -8.29 -16.62
C LYS A 126 21.06 -7.69 -16.13
N ASP A 127 21.15 -6.50 -15.54
CA ASP A 127 20.04 -5.69 -15.04
C ASP A 127 19.38 -6.19 -13.72
N ASN A 128 19.84 -7.32 -13.16
CA ASN A 128 19.46 -7.75 -11.82
C ASN A 128 20.36 -7.13 -10.74
N GLY A 129 19.77 -6.44 -9.76
CA GLY A 129 20.50 -5.80 -8.66
C GLY A 129 20.80 -6.73 -7.48
N GLY A 130 19.88 -7.64 -7.20
CA GLY A 130 19.95 -8.58 -6.08
C GLY A 130 18.69 -9.44 -6.01
N TYR A 131 18.66 -10.34 -5.03
CA TYR A 131 17.45 -11.05 -4.63
C TYR A 131 17.56 -11.55 -3.18
N PHE A 132 16.40 -11.73 -2.56
CA PHE A 132 16.20 -12.45 -1.32
C PHE A 132 15.46 -13.77 -1.59
N TYR A 133 15.96 -14.87 -1.02
CA TYR A 133 15.32 -16.18 -1.14
C TYR A 133 14.99 -16.76 0.23
N SER A 134 13.70 -16.75 0.57
CA SER A 134 13.21 -17.10 1.91
C SER A 134 13.52 -18.53 2.34
N SER A 135 13.68 -19.46 1.38
CA SER A 135 14.02 -20.85 1.68
C SER A 135 15.32 -20.98 2.47
N ASN A 136 16.24 -20.02 2.33
CA ASN A 136 17.51 -20.00 3.07
C ASN A 136 17.33 -19.86 4.59
N LEU A 137 16.17 -19.38 5.06
CA LEU A 137 15.86 -19.21 6.48
C LEU A 137 15.37 -20.49 7.16
N TYR A 138 15.31 -21.61 6.44
CA TYR A 138 14.81 -22.87 6.94
C TYR A 138 15.92 -23.93 7.02
N PRO A 139 15.87 -24.86 7.98
CA PRO A 139 16.74 -26.03 7.98
C PRO A 139 16.57 -26.85 6.70
N LYS A 140 17.63 -27.54 6.27
CA LYS A 140 17.61 -28.41 5.08
C LYS A 140 16.60 -29.55 5.15
N SER A 141 16.18 -29.93 6.36
CA SER A 141 15.09 -30.89 6.55
C SER A 141 13.73 -30.38 6.09
N ILE A 142 13.54 -29.05 6.01
CA ILE A 142 12.31 -28.39 5.53
C ILE A 142 12.50 -27.91 4.09
N ALA A 143 13.62 -27.25 3.81
CA ALA A 143 13.96 -26.74 2.47
C ALA A 143 15.32 -27.31 2.03
N PRO A 144 15.37 -28.41 1.26
CA PRO A 144 16.63 -29.10 0.92
C PRO A 144 17.69 -28.23 0.23
N ASP A 145 17.25 -27.24 -0.54
CA ASP A 145 18.13 -26.30 -1.26
C ASP A 145 18.51 -25.07 -0.41
N SER A 146 18.08 -25.01 0.86
CA SER A 146 18.44 -23.93 1.78
C SER A 146 19.95 -23.85 2.02
N ASN A 147 20.46 -22.62 2.11
CA ASN A 147 21.78 -22.33 2.63
C ASN A 147 21.85 -22.28 4.16
N GLU A 148 20.71 -22.39 4.84
CA GLU A 148 20.56 -22.32 6.31
C GLU A 148 21.20 -21.05 6.88
N ARG A 149 20.89 -19.89 6.28
CA ARG A 149 21.45 -18.57 6.62
C ARG A 149 20.44 -17.45 6.38
N GLU A 150 20.48 -16.45 7.25
CA GLU A 150 19.92 -15.13 7.02
C GLU A 150 20.80 -14.45 5.98
N MET A 151 20.40 -14.55 4.71
CA MET A 151 21.22 -14.12 3.60
C MET A 151 20.47 -13.33 2.55
N ILE A 152 21.20 -12.40 1.93
CA ILE A 152 20.80 -11.64 0.76
C ILE A 152 21.85 -11.81 -0.33
N VAL A 153 21.40 -11.77 -1.57
CA VAL A 153 22.28 -11.85 -2.74
C VAL A 153 22.26 -10.52 -3.46
N VAL A 154 23.44 -10.01 -3.80
CA VAL A 154 23.61 -8.73 -4.49
C VAL A 154 24.57 -8.92 -5.65
N SER A 155 24.31 -8.23 -6.77
CA SER A 155 25.19 -8.29 -7.94
C SER A 155 26.60 -7.86 -7.59
N ALA A 156 27.59 -8.71 -7.83
CA ALA A 156 28.99 -8.37 -7.62
C ALA A 156 29.43 -7.19 -8.51
N SER A 157 28.83 -7.06 -9.71
CA SER A 157 29.05 -5.92 -10.60
C SER A 157 28.59 -4.57 -10.01
N ALA A 158 27.69 -4.58 -9.02
CA ALA A 158 27.24 -3.38 -8.31
C ALA A 158 28.39 -2.67 -7.57
N MET A 159 29.46 -3.41 -7.27
CA MET A 159 30.67 -2.90 -6.60
C MET A 159 31.53 -2.00 -7.53
N GLU A 160 31.33 -2.08 -8.84
CA GLU A 160 32.09 -1.27 -9.81
C GLU A 160 31.42 0.08 -10.11
N ASN A 161 30.09 0.14 -9.98
CA ASN A 161 29.26 1.27 -10.40
C ASN A 161 28.56 1.99 -9.24
N ASN A 162 28.92 1.66 -7.99
CA ASN A 162 28.42 2.28 -6.75
C ASN A 162 26.95 2.01 -6.40
N TYR A 163 26.30 1.02 -7.01
CA TYR A 163 24.90 0.68 -6.71
C TYR A 163 24.76 -0.25 -5.49
N GLU A 164 25.86 -0.82 -4.98
CA GLU A 164 25.80 -1.89 -3.99
C GLU A 164 25.09 -1.48 -2.69
N LYS A 165 25.16 -0.19 -2.31
CA LYS A 165 24.47 0.34 -1.11
C LYS A 165 22.96 0.25 -1.23
N THR A 166 22.43 0.70 -2.38
CA THR A 166 20.99 0.68 -2.63
C THR A 166 20.48 -0.76 -2.71
N PHE A 167 21.20 -1.64 -3.42
CA PHE A 167 20.79 -3.05 -3.54
C PHE A 167 20.89 -3.81 -2.22
N ILE A 168 21.97 -3.66 -1.45
CA ILE A 168 22.09 -4.27 -0.12
C ILE A 168 20.93 -3.83 0.78
N ALA A 169 20.59 -2.54 0.77
CA ALA A 169 19.53 -2.03 1.61
C ALA A 169 18.14 -2.51 1.13
N HIS A 170 17.89 -2.56 -0.18
CA HIS A 170 16.67 -3.13 -0.78
C HIS A 170 16.47 -4.59 -0.38
N GLU A 171 17.49 -5.44 -0.58
CA GLU A 171 17.37 -6.86 -0.24
C GLU A 171 17.34 -7.11 1.27
N LEU A 172 18.01 -6.27 2.07
CA LEU A 172 17.89 -6.31 3.53
C LEU A 172 16.45 -6.02 3.97
N GLN A 173 15.77 -5.08 3.32
CA GLN A 173 14.38 -4.79 3.59
C GLN A 173 13.52 -6.04 3.37
N HIS A 174 13.74 -6.82 2.30
CA HIS A 174 13.02 -8.08 2.06
C HIS A 174 13.24 -9.11 3.18
N LEU A 175 14.48 -9.29 3.63
CA LEU A 175 14.80 -10.19 4.74
C LEU A 175 14.10 -9.75 6.05
N ILE A 176 14.12 -8.45 6.37
CA ILE A 176 13.42 -7.91 7.54
C ILE A 176 11.90 -8.09 7.38
N SER A 177 11.38 -7.78 6.19
CA SER A 177 9.96 -7.89 5.84
C SER A 177 9.48 -9.32 6.09
N TYR A 178 10.24 -10.30 5.60
CA TYR A 178 9.92 -11.72 5.74
C TYR A 178 9.80 -12.17 7.20
N ASN A 179 10.70 -11.66 8.06
CA ASN A 179 10.61 -11.94 9.48
C ASN A 179 9.38 -11.28 10.11
N GLN A 180 9.13 -10.01 9.82
CA GLN A 180 8.02 -9.27 10.40
C GLN A 180 6.66 -9.83 9.95
N LYS A 181 6.48 -10.17 8.68
CA LYS A 181 5.19 -10.61 8.13
C LYS A 181 5.01 -12.12 8.20
N GLU A 182 5.87 -12.88 7.54
CA GLU A 182 5.65 -14.30 7.33
C GLU A 182 6.07 -15.12 8.57
N LEU A 183 7.23 -14.85 9.18
CA LEU A 183 7.68 -15.64 10.33
C LEU A 183 6.94 -15.28 11.62
N ILE A 184 6.88 -14.00 11.99
CA ILE A 184 6.28 -13.55 13.25
C ILE A 184 4.74 -13.59 13.18
N ARG A 185 4.14 -13.26 12.04
CA ARG A 185 2.68 -13.08 11.91
C ARG A 185 2.00 -14.15 11.05
N SER A 186 2.76 -15.00 10.36
CA SER A 186 2.21 -16.07 9.50
C SER A 186 1.28 -15.53 8.41
N ILE A 187 1.65 -14.40 7.80
CA ILE A 187 0.88 -13.72 6.76
C ILE A 187 1.83 -13.33 5.63
N GLU A 188 1.47 -13.68 4.41
CA GLU A 188 2.14 -13.28 3.17
C GLU A 188 1.65 -11.90 2.73
N GLU A 189 2.57 -10.99 2.38
CA GLU A 189 2.24 -9.64 1.90
C GLU A 189 1.98 -9.60 0.39
N ASP A 190 1.17 -8.62 -0.06
CA ASP A 190 1.04 -8.33 -1.50
C ASP A 190 2.39 -7.87 -2.07
N THR A 191 2.82 -8.48 -3.19
CA THR A 191 4.13 -8.21 -3.82
C THR A 191 4.40 -6.73 -4.03
N TRP A 192 3.44 -5.98 -4.58
CA TRP A 192 3.62 -4.56 -4.85
C TRP A 192 3.92 -3.72 -3.61
N LEU A 193 3.30 -4.04 -2.48
CA LEU A 193 3.49 -3.30 -1.23
C LEU A 193 4.79 -3.71 -0.57
N ASN A 194 5.20 -4.98 -0.72
CA ASN A 194 6.52 -5.42 -0.30
C ASN A 194 7.61 -4.65 -1.05
N GLU A 195 7.55 -4.61 -2.38
CA GLU A 195 8.52 -3.91 -3.22
C GLU A 195 8.46 -2.39 -3.06
N LEU A 196 7.28 -1.81 -2.82
CA LEU A 196 7.16 -0.39 -2.47
C LEU A 196 8.02 -0.04 -1.24
N ARG A 197 8.01 -0.90 -0.21
CA ARG A 197 8.80 -0.69 1.00
C ARG A 197 10.29 -0.83 0.71
N SER A 198 10.69 -1.82 -0.09
CA SER A 198 12.07 -2.01 -0.53
C SER A 198 12.59 -0.82 -1.35
N GLU A 199 11.78 -0.29 -2.28
CA GLU A 199 12.11 0.91 -3.06
C GLU A 199 12.23 2.18 -2.21
N TYR A 200 11.52 2.23 -1.08
CA TYR A 200 11.56 3.36 -0.15
C TYR A 200 12.81 3.35 0.74
N THR A 201 13.53 2.23 0.85
CA THR A 201 14.75 2.13 1.66
C THR A 201 15.82 3.14 1.25
N SER A 202 15.96 3.46 -0.04
CA SER A 202 16.87 4.51 -0.51
C SER A 202 16.62 5.88 0.18
N ALA A 203 15.38 6.22 0.52
CA ALA A 203 15.07 7.42 1.30
C ALA A 203 15.52 7.29 2.77
N ILE A 204 15.31 6.11 3.37
CA ILE A 204 15.67 5.81 4.76
C ILE A 204 17.18 5.95 4.96
N ILE A 205 17.97 5.33 4.09
CA ILE A 205 19.43 5.34 4.20
C ILE A 205 20.06 6.67 3.75
N GLY A 206 19.29 7.57 3.12
CA GLY A 206 19.71 8.93 2.75
C GLY A 206 20.29 9.05 1.34
N TYR A 207 19.91 8.16 0.44
CA TYR A 207 20.45 8.03 -0.92
C TYR A 207 19.47 8.41 -2.02
N ASP A 208 18.27 8.93 -1.70
CA ASP A 208 17.30 9.44 -2.69
C ASP A 208 17.91 10.49 -3.63
N SER A 209 18.82 11.34 -3.15
CA SER A 209 19.50 12.37 -3.95
C SER A 209 20.70 11.85 -4.74
N ASP A 210 21.06 10.57 -4.63
CA ASP A 210 22.16 10.00 -5.39
C ASP A 210 21.79 9.93 -6.88
N SER A 211 22.58 10.61 -7.71
CA SER A 211 22.40 10.70 -9.16
C SER A 211 22.54 9.36 -9.88
N GLN A 212 23.21 8.37 -9.28
CA GLN A 212 23.50 7.10 -9.94
C GLN A 212 22.55 6.00 -9.48
N ALA A 213 22.33 5.84 -8.16
CA ALA A 213 21.61 4.69 -7.59
C ALA A 213 20.36 5.06 -6.75
N GLY A 214 19.88 6.30 -6.84
CA GLY A 214 18.77 6.82 -6.06
C GLY A 214 17.44 6.94 -6.83
N LEU A 215 16.57 7.82 -6.34
CA LEU A 215 15.22 8.06 -6.86
C LEU A 215 15.20 8.58 -8.32
N ASN A 216 16.29 9.18 -8.80
CA ASN A 216 16.35 9.79 -10.14
C ASN A 216 16.12 8.80 -11.28
N SER A 217 16.65 7.58 -11.20
CA SER A 217 16.43 6.56 -12.22
C SER A 217 14.95 6.12 -12.26
N ARG A 218 14.34 5.91 -11.08
CA ARG A 218 12.91 5.61 -10.93
C ARG A 218 12.03 6.72 -11.48
N ILE A 219 12.38 7.98 -11.26
CA ILE A 219 11.67 9.13 -11.85
C ILE A 219 11.69 9.06 -13.39
N GLN A 220 12.86 8.78 -13.99
CA GLN A 220 12.98 8.71 -15.45
C GLN A 220 12.14 7.55 -16.01
N THR A 221 12.28 6.35 -15.45
CA THR A 221 11.50 5.18 -15.87
C THR A 221 9.99 5.38 -15.69
N PHE A 222 9.56 6.03 -14.59
CA PHE A 222 8.15 6.38 -14.39
C PHE A 222 7.66 7.34 -15.47
N LEU A 223 8.41 8.40 -15.79
CA LEU A 223 8.01 9.36 -16.82
C LEU A 223 7.97 8.78 -18.24
N GLU A 224 8.72 7.70 -18.51
CA GLU A 224 8.67 6.95 -19.77
C GLU A 224 7.36 6.15 -19.90
N LYS A 225 6.86 5.54 -18.83
CA LYS A 225 5.63 4.74 -18.81
C LYS A 225 4.89 4.89 -17.46
N PRO A 226 4.17 6.01 -17.24
CA PRO A 226 3.58 6.33 -15.92
C PRO A 226 2.26 5.60 -15.63
N THR A 227 1.88 4.66 -16.49
CA THR A 227 0.55 4.01 -16.51
C THR A 227 0.67 2.52 -16.21
N ASP A 228 1.68 2.14 -15.44
CA ASP A 228 1.86 0.75 -15.00
C ASP A 228 0.94 0.44 -13.82
N SER A 229 0.52 -0.80 -13.64
CA SER A 229 -0.39 -1.11 -12.53
C SER A 229 0.37 -1.14 -11.21
N LEU A 230 -0.24 -0.64 -10.13
CA LEU A 230 0.32 -0.90 -8.81
C LEU A 230 0.21 -2.37 -8.42
N THR A 231 -0.80 -3.12 -8.88
CA THR A 231 -1.13 -4.45 -8.32
C THR A 231 -0.89 -5.62 -9.26
N GLU A 232 -0.77 -5.38 -10.57
CA GLU A 232 -0.26 -6.39 -11.51
C GLU A 232 1.26 -6.33 -11.48
N TRP A 233 1.92 -7.47 -11.28
CA TRP A 233 3.37 -7.52 -11.06
C TRP A 233 4.10 -8.46 -12.04
N PRO A 234 4.25 -8.10 -13.33
CA PRO A 234 5.08 -8.83 -14.28
C PRO A 234 6.60 -8.75 -13.99
N ASN A 235 7.02 -8.03 -12.94
CA ASN A 235 8.41 -7.89 -12.53
C ASN A 235 9.29 -7.19 -13.58
N THR A 236 8.86 -6.01 -14.04
CA THR A 236 9.55 -5.15 -14.99
C THR A 236 10.06 -3.87 -14.31
N PRO A 237 11.02 -3.13 -14.90
CA PRO A 237 11.50 -1.88 -14.32
C PRO A 237 10.41 -0.82 -14.07
N TYR A 238 9.29 -0.89 -14.78
CA TYR A 238 8.17 0.03 -14.65
C TYR A 238 7.38 -0.19 -13.35
N ASP A 239 7.23 -1.44 -12.91
CA ASP A 239 6.55 -1.79 -11.67
C ASP A 239 7.23 -1.09 -10.48
N TYR A 240 8.56 -1.24 -10.40
CA TYR A 240 9.39 -0.62 -9.37
C TYR A 240 9.33 0.92 -9.42
N ALA A 241 9.29 1.50 -10.62
CA ALA A 241 9.19 2.95 -10.78
C ALA A 241 7.83 3.48 -10.30
N GLU A 242 6.74 2.76 -10.59
CA GLU A 242 5.39 3.12 -10.18
C GLU A 242 5.25 3.12 -8.65
N VAL A 243 5.65 2.03 -7.99
CA VAL A 243 5.59 1.93 -6.53
C VAL A 243 6.59 2.86 -5.84
N ALA A 244 7.75 3.13 -6.45
CA ALA A 244 8.70 4.11 -5.94
C ALA A 244 8.05 5.50 -5.84
N MET A 245 7.35 5.95 -6.89
CA MET A 245 6.67 7.25 -6.92
C MET A 245 5.48 7.28 -5.96
N PHE A 246 4.66 6.23 -5.95
CA PHE A 246 3.53 6.14 -5.04
C PHE A 246 3.97 6.09 -3.57
N GLY A 247 5.04 5.37 -3.25
CA GLY A 247 5.61 5.30 -1.90
C GLY A 247 6.07 6.65 -1.37
N ARG A 248 6.74 7.47 -2.20
CA ARG A 248 7.10 8.85 -1.80
C ARG A 248 5.85 9.71 -1.59
N TYR A 249 4.82 9.57 -2.44
CA TYR A 249 3.55 10.27 -2.23
C TYR A 249 2.87 9.88 -0.91
N LEU A 250 2.84 8.59 -0.57
CA LEU A 250 2.27 8.11 0.69
C LEU A 250 2.98 8.74 1.89
N VAL A 251 4.31 8.76 1.89
CA VAL A 251 5.08 9.37 2.99
C VAL A 251 4.88 10.89 3.05
N ASP A 252 4.91 11.57 1.92
CA ASP A 252 4.70 13.02 1.81
C ASP A 252 3.38 13.46 2.45
N GLN A 253 2.32 12.66 2.30
CA GLN A 253 0.96 13.00 2.73
C GLN A 253 0.59 12.44 4.11
N TYR A 254 1.08 11.26 4.47
CA TYR A 254 0.62 10.50 5.64
C TYR A 254 1.72 10.13 6.63
N GLY A 255 2.96 10.57 6.36
CA GLY A 255 4.13 10.25 7.16
C GLY A 255 4.66 8.83 6.92
N SER A 256 5.91 8.59 7.28
CA SER A 256 6.62 7.34 7.01
C SER A 256 6.05 6.13 7.77
N GLY A 257 5.29 6.37 8.85
CA GLY A 257 4.59 5.32 9.62
C GLY A 257 3.65 4.47 8.77
N ILE A 258 3.09 5.03 7.68
CA ILE A 258 2.22 4.29 6.75
C ILE A 258 2.91 3.06 6.14
N LEU A 259 4.24 3.07 6.04
CA LEU A 259 5.01 1.96 5.51
C LEU A 259 5.47 1.01 6.63
N SER A 260 6.09 1.55 7.68
CA SER A 260 6.69 0.73 8.75
C SER A 260 5.67 0.08 9.68
N GLU A 261 4.54 0.73 9.93
CA GLU A 261 3.47 0.17 10.78
C GLU A 261 2.65 -0.88 10.03
N THR A 262 2.35 -0.66 8.75
CA THR A 262 1.58 -1.61 7.95
C THR A 262 2.33 -2.93 7.73
N LEU A 263 3.67 -2.89 7.68
CA LEU A 263 4.52 -4.07 7.72
C LEU A 263 4.28 -4.91 9.00
N LYS A 264 3.87 -4.27 10.09
CA LYS A 264 3.65 -4.89 11.39
C LYS A 264 2.17 -5.20 11.67
N MET A 265 1.29 -5.02 10.68
CA MET A 265 -0.15 -5.31 10.81
C MET A 265 -0.51 -6.72 10.32
N PRO A 266 -1.63 -7.30 10.80
CA PRO A 266 -2.16 -8.57 10.29
C PRO A 266 -2.97 -8.43 8.98
N SER A 267 -3.09 -7.21 8.45
CA SER A 267 -3.70 -6.90 7.15
C SER A 267 -2.63 -6.75 6.07
N VAL A 268 -2.99 -7.03 4.82
CA VAL A 268 -2.08 -7.02 3.66
C VAL A 268 -2.52 -6.00 2.61
N GLY A 269 -1.58 -5.57 1.76
CA GLY A 269 -1.84 -4.77 0.58
C GLY A 269 -2.68 -3.52 0.87
N ILE A 270 -3.67 -3.27 0.01
CA ILE A 270 -4.60 -2.14 0.10
C ILE A 270 -5.33 -2.10 1.45
N ASN A 271 -5.72 -3.26 1.98
CA ASN A 271 -6.41 -3.33 3.27
C ASN A 271 -5.53 -2.85 4.42
N SER A 272 -4.22 -3.09 4.35
CA SER A 272 -3.27 -2.60 5.36
C SER A 272 -3.15 -1.08 5.36
N ILE A 273 -3.14 -0.46 4.17
CA ILE A 273 -3.13 1.00 4.03
C ILE A 273 -4.43 1.60 4.58
N ASN A 274 -5.59 1.04 4.22
CA ASN A 274 -6.88 1.47 4.76
C ASN A 274 -6.93 1.36 6.29
N GLN A 275 -6.42 0.25 6.84
CA GLN A 275 -6.39 0.05 8.29
C GLN A 275 -5.49 1.09 8.98
N TYR A 276 -4.34 1.44 8.39
CA TYR A 276 -3.49 2.51 8.90
C TYR A 276 -4.22 3.86 8.94
N LEU A 277 -4.91 4.23 7.85
CA LEU A 277 -5.67 5.48 7.78
C LEU A 277 -6.75 5.54 8.87
N ILE A 278 -7.51 4.45 9.04
CA ILE A 278 -8.55 4.33 10.08
C ILE A 278 -7.94 4.43 11.48
N ASN A 279 -6.86 3.71 11.76
CA ASN A 279 -6.20 3.70 13.07
C ASN A 279 -5.67 5.09 13.47
N HIS A 280 -5.32 5.91 12.49
CA HIS A 280 -4.84 7.28 12.69
C HIS A 280 -5.95 8.33 12.64
N GLY A 281 -7.22 7.92 12.54
CA GLY A 281 -8.35 8.84 12.45
C GLY A 281 -8.36 9.67 11.17
N ILE A 282 -7.66 9.20 10.12
CA ILE A 282 -7.59 9.85 8.82
C ILE A 282 -8.82 9.41 8.03
N ASN A 283 -9.73 10.36 7.78
CA ASN A 283 -10.94 10.13 7.00
C ASN A 283 -10.61 10.08 5.50
N GLU A 284 -9.97 9.00 5.09
CA GLU A 284 -9.56 8.70 3.73
C GLU A 284 -9.53 7.19 3.49
N THR A 285 -9.62 6.79 2.23
CA THR A 285 -9.43 5.40 1.77
C THR A 285 -8.29 5.35 0.77
N PHE A 286 -7.71 4.17 0.56
CA PHE A 286 -6.73 3.92 -0.50
C PHE A 286 -7.22 4.41 -1.86
N ALA A 287 -8.50 4.22 -2.17
CA ALA A 287 -9.09 4.72 -3.41
C ALA A 287 -8.97 6.24 -3.53
N GLY A 288 -9.28 6.99 -2.47
CA GLY A 288 -9.13 8.45 -2.48
C GLY A 288 -7.68 8.91 -2.42
N VAL A 289 -6.79 8.17 -1.75
CA VAL A 289 -5.32 8.39 -1.83
C VAL A 289 -4.85 8.27 -3.28
N PHE A 290 -5.21 7.17 -3.95
CA PHE A 290 -4.84 6.90 -5.33
C PHE A 290 -5.41 7.98 -6.27
N GLN A 291 -6.68 8.37 -6.11
CA GLN A 291 -7.31 9.46 -6.85
C GLN A 291 -6.52 10.78 -6.76
N LYS A 292 -6.11 11.17 -5.54
CA LYS A 292 -5.33 12.39 -5.31
C LYS A 292 -3.92 12.28 -5.89
N TRP A 293 -3.31 11.09 -5.83
CA TRP A 293 -2.02 10.83 -6.45
C TRP A 293 -2.05 10.98 -7.97
N LEU A 294 -3.13 10.52 -8.62
CA LEU A 294 -3.33 10.77 -10.07
C LEU A 294 -3.35 12.26 -10.38
N VAL A 295 -4.03 13.07 -9.56
CA VAL A 295 -4.04 14.53 -9.70
C VAL A 295 -2.65 15.10 -9.46
N ALA A 296 -1.94 14.65 -8.42
CA ALA A 296 -0.58 15.11 -8.10
C ALA A 296 0.40 14.90 -9.26
N ASN A 297 0.27 13.79 -9.98
CA ASN A 297 1.14 13.45 -11.10
C ASN A 297 0.97 14.37 -12.33
N VAL A 298 -0.21 14.98 -12.55
CA VAL A 298 -0.44 15.88 -13.69
C VAL A 298 -0.51 17.36 -13.31
N TYR A 299 -1.00 17.67 -12.12
CA TYR A 299 -1.16 19.05 -11.63
C TYR A 299 0.11 19.53 -10.95
N ASN A 300 0.64 18.70 -10.03
CA ASN A 300 1.77 18.94 -9.13
C ASN A 300 1.82 20.37 -8.60
N ASP A 301 0.75 20.77 -7.91
CA ASP A 301 0.60 22.09 -7.30
C ASP A 301 -0.14 21.93 -5.97
N THR A 302 0.55 22.32 -4.89
CA THR A 302 0.10 22.16 -3.50
C THR A 302 -0.61 23.40 -2.96
N THR A 303 -0.76 24.47 -3.76
CA THR A 303 -1.29 25.76 -3.30
C THR A 303 -2.77 25.70 -2.90
N SER A 304 -3.59 24.99 -3.67
CA SER A 304 -5.03 24.84 -3.42
C SER A 304 -5.34 23.67 -2.50
N ASN A 305 -4.57 22.60 -2.60
CA ASN A 305 -4.66 21.41 -1.76
C ASN A 305 -3.29 20.71 -1.76
N SER A 306 -2.73 20.49 -0.57
CA SER A 306 -1.41 19.84 -0.43
C SER A 306 -1.36 18.44 -1.02
N ALA A 307 -2.51 17.76 -1.16
CA ALA A 307 -2.60 16.43 -1.73
C ALA A 307 -2.47 16.40 -3.27
N TYR A 308 -2.51 17.56 -3.95
CA TYR A 308 -2.42 17.64 -5.42
C TYR A 308 -1.01 17.93 -5.92
N GLY A 309 0.00 17.64 -5.11
CA GLY A 309 1.40 17.66 -5.51
C GLY A 309 2.28 16.93 -4.52
N TYR A 310 3.56 16.88 -4.85
CA TYR A 310 4.62 16.35 -3.98
C TYR A 310 5.19 17.46 -3.10
N VAL A 311 5.59 17.13 -1.88
CA VAL A 311 6.38 18.02 -1.02
C VAL A 311 7.85 17.64 -0.99
N ASN A 312 8.19 16.41 -1.39
CA ASN A 312 9.57 15.98 -1.60
C ASN A 312 10.26 16.89 -2.65
N PRO A 313 11.38 17.56 -2.30
CA PRO A 313 12.08 18.48 -3.20
C PRO A 313 12.52 17.86 -4.54
N ALA A 314 12.78 16.56 -4.59
CA ALA A 314 13.13 15.86 -5.82
C ALA A 314 11.94 15.72 -6.77
N LEU A 315 10.71 15.80 -6.26
CA LEU A 315 9.48 15.48 -6.99
C LEU A 315 8.61 16.70 -7.32
N VAL A 316 8.90 17.89 -6.77
CA VAL A 316 8.09 19.12 -6.96
C VAL A 316 7.99 19.59 -8.42
N ASN A 317 8.88 19.13 -9.30
CA ASN A 317 8.91 19.52 -10.72
C ASN A 317 8.41 18.41 -11.66
N ILE A 318 8.03 17.25 -11.13
CA ILE A 318 7.59 16.11 -11.94
C ILE A 318 6.17 16.35 -12.46
N LYS A 319 5.97 16.14 -13.77
CA LYS A 319 4.64 16.16 -14.39
C LYS A 319 4.53 15.09 -15.46
N VAL A 320 3.56 14.21 -15.29
CA VAL A 320 3.11 13.27 -16.31
C VAL A 320 2.52 14.08 -17.47
N SER A 321 2.84 13.66 -18.70
CA SER A 321 2.28 14.22 -19.93
C SER A 321 1.24 13.26 -20.51
N PRO A 322 -0.07 13.50 -20.26
CA PRO A 322 -1.12 12.58 -20.72
C PRO A 322 -1.20 12.50 -22.24
N PRO A 323 -1.52 11.33 -22.81
CA PRO A 323 -1.98 11.24 -24.20
C PRO A 323 -3.11 12.23 -24.48
N THR A 324 -3.00 12.97 -25.57
CA THR A 324 -3.93 14.05 -25.92
C THR A 324 -4.89 13.65 -27.05
N SER A 325 -6.18 13.91 -26.87
CA SER A 325 -7.19 13.87 -27.92
C SER A 325 -7.81 15.24 -28.13
N THR A 326 -8.06 15.63 -29.38
CA THR A 326 -8.82 16.84 -29.69
C THR A 326 -10.27 16.44 -29.96
N ILE A 327 -11.21 16.94 -29.16
CA ILE A 327 -12.63 16.67 -29.40
C ILE A 327 -13.16 17.72 -30.37
N ASN A 328 -13.48 17.30 -31.60
CA ASN A 328 -14.26 18.16 -32.49
C ASN A 328 -15.73 18.09 -32.07
N LEU A 329 -16.13 19.05 -31.24
CA LEU A 329 -17.46 19.09 -30.59
C LEU A 329 -18.59 19.59 -31.52
N ASP A 330 -18.32 19.75 -32.82
CA ASP A 330 -19.31 20.20 -33.79
C ASP A 330 -20.22 19.06 -34.30
N LEU A 331 -20.93 18.39 -33.37
CA LEU A 331 -22.16 17.58 -33.58
C LEU A 331 -22.09 16.04 -33.44
N VAL A 332 -21.02 15.43 -32.91
CA VAL A 332 -20.97 13.95 -32.74
C VAL A 332 -20.63 13.54 -31.30
N ASN A 333 -21.41 12.59 -30.75
CA ASN A 333 -21.05 11.85 -29.55
C ASN A 333 -19.72 11.15 -29.80
N THR A 334 -18.65 11.59 -29.13
CA THR A 334 -17.36 10.93 -29.26
C THR A 334 -17.27 9.87 -28.18
N ILE A 335 -17.09 8.62 -28.59
CA ILE A 335 -16.94 7.49 -27.67
C ILE A 335 -15.46 7.13 -27.62
N PHE A 336 -14.91 7.12 -26.43
CA PHE A 336 -13.59 6.59 -26.12
C PHE A 336 -13.73 5.27 -25.36
N SER A 337 -12.74 4.40 -25.46
CA SER A 337 -12.73 3.10 -24.79
C SER A 337 -11.37 2.86 -24.15
N TYR A 338 -11.37 2.51 -22.86
CA TYR A 338 -10.17 2.32 -22.05
C TYR A 338 -10.22 0.97 -21.37
N THR A 339 -9.29 0.07 -21.69
CA THR A 339 -9.10 -1.16 -20.92
C THR A 339 -8.02 -0.92 -19.90
N LEU A 340 -8.35 -1.04 -18.61
CA LEU A 340 -7.45 -0.78 -17.50
C LEU A 340 -7.31 -2.01 -16.64
N GLU A 341 -6.07 -2.32 -16.28
CA GLU A 341 -5.76 -3.25 -15.20
C GLU A 341 -6.21 -2.69 -13.84
N PRO A 342 -6.40 -3.55 -12.82
CA PRO A 342 -6.62 -3.11 -11.45
C PRO A 342 -5.60 -2.05 -11.02
N TRP A 343 -6.05 -0.95 -10.43
CA TRP A 343 -5.18 0.10 -9.87
C TRP A 343 -4.10 0.62 -10.83
N GLN A 344 -4.41 0.61 -12.14
CA GLN A 344 -3.59 1.21 -13.17
C GLN A 344 -3.86 2.72 -13.25
N PRO A 345 -2.84 3.59 -13.08
CA PRO A 345 -2.94 5.00 -13.35
C PRO A 345 -3.23 5.25 -14.82
N SER A 346 -4.13 6.18 -15.09
CA SER A 346 -4.48 6.57 -16.44
C SER A 346 -4.87 8.04 -16.49
N TRP A 347 -4.41 8.73 -17.53
CA TRP A 347 -4.74 10.13 -17.79
C TRP A 347 -5.09 10.31 -19.27
N HIS A 348 -6.22 10.93 -19.53
CA HIS A 348 -6.68 11.24 -20.89
C HIS A 348 -6.99 12.73 -20.98
N LYS A 349 -6.17 13.47 -21.73
CA LYS A 349 -6.33 14.92 -21.89
C LYS A 349 -7.15 15.24 -23.14
N TYR A 350 -8.15 16.10 -22.98
CA TYR A 350 -9.03 16.55 -24.04
C TYR A 350 -8.96 18.05 -24.22
N TYR A 351 -8.63 18.50 -25.43
CA TYR A 351 -8.79 19.90 -25.80
C TYR A 351 -10.23 20.17 -26.21
N VAL A 352 -10.75 21.31 -25.74
CA VAL A 352 -12.11 21.73 -26.02
C VAL A 352 -12.17 23.20 -26.41
N GLN A 353 -13.05 23.49 -27.36
CA GLN A 353 -13.46 24.84 -27.73
C GLN A 353 -14.96 24.93 -27.49
N LEU A 354 -15.35 25.60 -26.41
CA LEU A 354 -16.73 25.66 -25.96
C LEU A 354 -17.15 27.10 -25.75
N ASN A 355 -18.33 27.49 -26.22
CA ASN A 355 -18.90 28.79 -25.86
C ASN A 355 -19.31 28.79 -24.38
N PRO A 356 -19.27 29.93 -23.66
CA PRO A 356 -19.65 29.97 -22.25
C PRO A 356 -21.11 29.58 -21.95
N THR A 357 -21.98 29.61 -22.96
CA THR A 357 -23.38 29.19 -22.87
C THR A 357 -23.60 27.69 -23.02
N ASN A 358 -22.53 26.93 -23.24
CA ASN A 358 -22.56 25.51 -23.55
C ASN A 358 -21.86 24.70 -22.45
N SER A 359 -22.22 23.42 -22.37
CA SER A 359 -21.62 22.47 -21.43
C SER A 359 -21.15 21.22 -22.17
N ILE A 360 -20.25 20.47 -21.54
CA ILE A 360 -19.89 19.13 -21.98
C ILE A 360 -20.62 18.14 -21.10
N LYS A 361 -21.33 17.20 -21.70
CA LYS A 361 -21.91 16.03 -21.05
C LYS A 361 -20.91 14.88 -21.15
N ILE A 362 -20.73 14.16 -20.04
CA ILE A 362 -19.88 12.98 -19.97
C ILE A 362 -20.69 11.83 -19.36
N ASP A 363 -20.75 10.71 -20.09
CA ASP A 363 -21.36 9.46 -19.65
C ASP A 363 -20.31 8.34 -19.65
N PHE A 364 -20.43 7.42 -18.71
CA PHE A 364 -19.56 6.26 -18.61
C PHE A 364 -20.37 4.96 -18.67
N SER A 365 -19.87 3.96 -19.40
CA SER A 365 -20.60 2.71 -19.64
C SER A 365 -20.66 1.78 -18.42
N ASP A 366 -19.75 1.95 -17.46
CA ASP A 366 -19.61 1.08 -16.30
C ASP A 366 -19.50 1.93 -15.02
N PRO A 367 -20.50 1.87 -14.11
CA PRO A 367 -20.52 2.66 -12.87
C PRO A 367 -19.55 2.14 -11.80
N SER A 368 -18.86 1.00 -12.02
CA SER A 368 -17.83 0.50 -11.10
C SER A 368 -16.52 1.26 -11.16
N PHE A 369 -16.31 2.05 -12.23
CA PHE A 369 -15.17 2.94 -12.37
C PHE A 369 -15.40 4.24 -11.60
N ASP A 370 -14.36 4.67 -10.90
CA ASP A 370 -14.25 6.06 -10.48
C ASP A 370 -13.60 6.84 -11.62
N VAL A 371 -14.09 8.05 -11.93
CA VAL A 371 -13.47 8.92 -12.94
C VAL A 371 -13.12 10.26 -12.33
N MET A 372 -11.84 10.43 -12.01
CA MET A 372 -11.33 11.71 -11.52
C MET A 372 -11.20 12.71 -12.67
N TYR A 373 -11.44 13.98 -12.36
CA TYR A 373 -11.40 15.09 -13.30
C TYR A 373 -10.46 16.18 -12.81
N LEU A 374 -9.74 16.79 -13.75
CA LEU A 374 -8.96 18.02 -13.58
C LEU A 374 -9.11 18.89 -14.82
N ASP A 375 -9.21 20.20 -14.69
CA ASP A 375 -9.14 21.11 -15.85
C ASP A 375 -8.15 22.26 -15.70
N ASN A 376 -8.01 23.01 -16.79
CA ASN A 376 -7.13 24.17 -16.87
C ASN A 376 -7.58 25.36 -16.00
N LEU A 377 -8.76 25.29 -15.38
CA LEU A 377 -9.25 26.27 -14.41
C LEU A 377 -8.93 25.84 -12.97
N GLY A 378 -8.27 24.69 -12.77
CA GLY A 378 -7.93 24.14 -11.46
C GLY A 378 -9.09 23.43 -10.78
N ARG A 379 -10.20 23.14 -11.49
CA ARG A 379 -11.33 22.39 -10.93
C ARG A 379 -10.94 20.91 -10.87
N VAL A 380 -11.03 20.32 -9.69
CA VAL A 380 -10.70 18.91 -9.43
C VAL A 380 -11.87 18.23 -8.72
N GLY A 381 -12.19 17.00 -9.10
CA GLY A 381 -13.16 16.19 -8.38
C GLY A 381 -13.50 14.87 -9.06
N LEU A 382 -14.20 14.00 -8.35
CA LEU A 382 -14.73 12.75 -8.87
C LEU A 382 -16.02 13.03 -9.66
N LEU A 383 -16.17 12.52 -10.88
CA LEU A 383 -17.36 12.78 -11.70
C LEU A 383 -18.53 11.85 -11.33
N MET A 384 -19.75 12.39 -11.35
CA MET A 384 -20.97 11.57 -11.37
C MET A 384 -21.19 10.95 -12.77
N ASN A 385 -21.93 9.85 -12.81
CA ASN A 385 -22.42 9.27 -14.06
C ASN A 385 -23.95 9.43 -14.13
N GLU A 386 -24.53 10.26 -14.98
CA GLU A 386 -24.00 11.24 -15.96
C GLU A 386 -23.45 12.52 -15.29
N SER A 387 -22.47 13.20 -15.90
CA SER A 387 -21.95 14.51 -15.43
C SER A 387 -21.96 15.58 -16.51
N TYR A 388 -21.97 16.84 -16.04
CA TYR A 388 -21.84 18.02 -16.88
C TYR A 388 -20.64 18.85 -16.46
N ILE A 389 -19.97 19.43 -17.45
CA ILE A 389 -18.84 20.35 -17.29
C ILE A 389 -19.26 21.68 -17.90
N SER A 390 -19.48 22.67 -17.04
CA SER A 390 -19.75 24.04 -17.46
C SER A 390 -18.48 24.73 -17.94
N ASN A 391 -18.63 25.68 -18.88
CA ASN A 391 -17.58 26.62 -19.23
C ASN A 391 -17.96 28.03 -18.76
N PRO A 392 -17.50 28.49 -17.58
CA PRO A 392 -17.72 29.87 -17.15
C PRO A 392 -16.93 30.91 -17.98
N GLY A 393 -16.09 30.44 -18.91
CA GLY A 393 -15.10 31.22 -19.64
C GLY A 393 -13.70 30.67 -19.38
N GLY A 394 -12.92 30.47 -20.45
CA GLY A 394 -11.52 30.04 -20.34
C GLY A 394 -11.28 28.54 -20.24
N LEU A 395 -12.31 27.68 -20.23
CA LEU A 395 -12.11 26.24 -20.35
C LEU A 395 -11.50 25.91 -21.73
N SER A 396 -10.30 25.32 -21.70
CA SER A 396 -9.51 24.98 -22.90
C SER A 396 -9.12 23.52 -22.94
N TYR A 397 -8.95 22.88 -21.78
CA TYR A 397 -8.75 21.44 -21.69
C TYR A 397 -9.21 20.89 -20.34
N PHE A 398 -9.51 19.60 -20.32
CA PHE A 398 -9.65 18.81 -19.11
C PHE A 398 -8.96 17.46 -19.25
N VAL A 399 -8.74 16.78 -18.13
CA VAL A 399 -8.13 15.47 -18.02
C VAL A 399 -9.11 14.56 -17.29
N LEU A 400 -9.40 13.40 -17.87
CA LEU A 400 -10.12 12.32 -17.21
C LEU A 400 -9.12 11.26 -16.75
N MET A 401 -9.35 10.76 -15.54
CA MET A 401 -8.52 9.80 -14.84
C MET A 401 -9.40 8.64 -14.36
N PRO A 402 -9.77 7.71 -15.25
CA PRO A 402 -10.56 6.54 -14.90
C PRO A 402 -9.76 5.56 -14.03
N ILE A 403 -10.41 4.94 -13.05
CA ILE A 403 -9.80 4.03 -12.08
C ILE A 403 -10.60 2.73 -12.03
N ASN A 404 -9.92 1.63 -12.35
CA ASN A 404 -10.45 0.29 -12.14
C ASN A 404 -10.09 -0.19 -10.73
N LYS A 405 -11.07 -0.23 -9.83
CA LYS A 405 -10.91 -0.72 -8.44
C LYS A 405 -11.20 -2.22 -8.29
N GLN A 406 -11.49 -2.91 -9.39
CA GLN A 406 -11.81 -4.34 -9.39
C GLN A 406 -10.53 -5.17 -9.44
N THR A 407 -10.64 -6.48 -9.24
CA THR A 407 -9.49 -7.42 -9.20
C THR A 407 -9.18 -8.04 -10.57
N ARG A 408 -9.69 -7.45 -11.65
CA ARG A 408 -9.46 -7.92 -13.02
C ARG A 408 -9.50 -6.75 -13.99
N PRO A 409 -8.87 -6.87 -15.17
CA PRO A 409 -9.00 -5.86 -16.21
C PRO A 409 -10.46 -5.66 -16.62
N LEU A 410 -10.84 -4.40 -16.81
CA LEU A 410 -12.16 -3.98 -17.26
C LEU A 410 -12.05 -2.89 -18.32
N THR A 411 -13.07 -2.81 -19.18
CA THR A 411 -13.15 -1.80 -20.24
C THR A 411 -14.21 -0.76 -19.90
N LEU A 412 -13.79 0.51 -19.85
CA LEU A 412 -14.65 1.67 -19.68
C LEU A 412 -14.89 2.36 -21.04
N GLY A 413 -16.15 2.46 -21.44
CA GLY A 413 -16.59 3.36 -22.51
C GLY A 413 -16.91 4.75 -21.94
N VAL A 414 -16.32 5.79 -22.51
CA VAL A 414 -16.56 7.20 -22.14
C VAL A 414 -17.19 7.93 -23.31
N THR A 415 -18.42 8.40 -23.16
CA THR A 415 -19.09 9.22 -24.17
C THR A 415 -18.98 10.68 -23.78
N ILE A 416 -18.46 11.50 -24.69
CA ILE A 416 -18.33 12.95 -24.50
C ILE A 416 -19.15 13.66 -25.57
N GLN A 417 -20.02 14.57 -25.12
CA GLN A 417 -20.96 15.29 -25.97
C GLN A 417 -21.01 16.77 -25.60
N ARG A 418 -21.06 17.67 -26.61
CA ARG A 418 -21.42 19.08 -26.39
C ARG A 418 -22.92 19.24 -26.25
N ILE A 419 -23.34 19.98 -25.24
CA ILE A 419 -24.72 20.40 -25.01
C ILE A 419 -24.84 21.91 -25.23
N MET A 420 -25.90 22.33 -25.92
CA MET A 420 -26.20 23.73 -26.23
C MET A 420 -26.94 24.44 -25.07
N GLU A 421 -26.63 24.05 -23.84
CA GLU A 421 -27.22 24.59 -22.61
C GLU A 421 -26.12 24.72 -21.55
N ASN A 422 -26.23 25.75 -20.71
CA ASN A 422 -25.39 25.88 -19.53
C ASN A 422 -25.99 25.01 -18.41
N LYS A 423 -25.27 23.96 -18.02
CA LYS A 423 -25.62 23.06 -16.94
C LYS A 423 -24.55 23.15 -15.88
N GLU A 424 -24.98 23.19 -14.63
CA GLU A 424 -24.04 23.26 -13.51
C GLU A 424 -23.13 22.03 -13.48
N MET A 425 -21.90 22.28 -13.06
CA MET A 425 -20.91 21.22 -12.93
C MET A 425 -21.23 20.36 -11.71
N ASN A 426 -21.24 19.06 -11.91
CA ASN A 426 -21.66 18.10 -10.90
C ASN A 426 -20.55 17.08 -10.62
N PHE A 427 -19.83 17.29 -9.52
CA PHE A 427 -18.95 16.27 -8.96
C PHE A 427 -19.75 15.35 -8.04
N LEU A 428 -19.29 14.11 -7.88
CA LEU A 428 -19.56 13.33 -6.67
C LEU A 428 -19.05 14.20 -5.52
N SER A 429 -19.98 14.85 -4.81
CA SER A 429 -19.67 15.42 -3.50
C SER A 429 -19.03 14.28 -2.72
N THR A 430 -17.78 14.45 -2.28
CA THR A 430 -17.07 13.45 -1.49
C THR A 430 -17.82 13.30 -0.17
N ILE A 431 -18.85 12.43 -0.16
CA ILE A 431 -19.66 12.17 1.01
C ILE A 431 -18.75 11.42 1.96
N LYS A 432 -18.40 12.09 3.05
CA LYS A 432 -17.56 11.56 4.11
C LYS A 432 -18.43 10.89 5.15
N ASP A 433 -17.83 9.96 5.89
CA ASP A 433 -18.46 9.45 7.10
C ASP A 433 -18.78 10.62 8.05
N GLY A 434 -20.01 10.66 8.53
CA GLY A 434 -20.57 11.76 9.32
C GLY A 434 -21.29 12.84 8.50
N ASP A 435 -21.19 12.85 7.17
CA ASP A 435 -21.93 13.81 6.35
C ASP A 435 -23.44 13.56 6.40
N LEU A 436 -24.20 14.65 6.38
CA LEU A 436 -25.65 14.59 6.19
C LEU A 436 -25.98 14.58 4.70
N ILE A 437 -26.77 13.60 4.29
CA ILE A 437 -27.30 13.47 2.95
C ILE A 437 -28.83 13.53 2.96
N LYS A 438 -29.43 13.98 1.87
CA LYS A 438 -30.88 13.94 1.65
C LYS A 438 -31.23 13.76 0.17
N ARG A 439 -32.48 13.43 -0.12
CA ARG A 439 -33.03 13.62 -1.47
C ARG A 439 -33.42 15.09 -1.68
N PRO A 440 -33.25 15.66 -2.89
CA PRO A 440 -33.47 17.09 -3.17
C PRO A 440 -34.83 17.65 -2.72
N ASN A 441 -35.88 16.81 -2.76
CA ASN A 441 -37.27 17.21 -2.49
C ASN A 441 -37.84 16.60 -1.20
N GLU A 442 -36.98 16.05 -0.34
CA GLU A 442 -37.39 15.39 0.90
C GLU A 442 -36.74 16.09 2.10
N PRO A 443 -37.49 16.32 3.20
CA PRO A 443 -36.95 16.90 4.41
C PRO A 443 -36.09 15.91 5.23
N GLU A 444 -36.20 14.61 4.98
CA GLU A 444 -35.50 13.56 5.71
C GLU A 444 -33.99 13.62 5.46
N MET A 445 -33.22 13.68 6.55
CA MET A 445 -31.77 13.71 6.52
C MET A 445 -31.21 12.40 7.08
N TYR A 446 -30.12 11.95 6.47
CA TYR A 446 -29.44 10.73 6.82
C TYR A 446 -27.98 11.02 7.07
N VAL A 447 -27.41 10.45 8.12
CA VAL A 447 -25.97 10.43 8.32
C VAL A 447 -25.37 9.22 7.59
N VAL A 448 -24.21 9.40 6.98
CA VAL A 448 -23.48 8.35 6.25
C VAL A 448 -22.35 7.78 7.10
N GLU A 449 -22.14 6.46 7.04
CA GLU A 449 -20.97 5.76 7.58
C GLU A 449 -20.67 4.54 6.68
N GLY A 450 -19.54 4.57 5.98
CA GLY A 450 -19.18 3.62 4.93
C GLY A 450 -20.24 3.54 3.83
N LYS A 451 -20.74 2.32 3.57
CA LYS A 451 -21.81 2.06 2.59
C LYS A 451 -23.23 2.26 3.16
N TYR A 452 -23.35 2.73 4.41
CA TYR A 452 -24.64 2.83 5.11
C TYR A 452 -25.11 4.26 5.25
N LYS A 453 -26.44 4.42 5.29
CA LYS A 453 -27.12 5.66 5.67
C LYS A 453 -28.08 5.38 6.82
N ARG A 454 -28.18 6.30 7.78
CA ARG A 454 -29.12 6.20 8.90
C ARG A 454 -29.90 7.49 9.07
N TYR A 455 -31.22 7.36 9.17
CA TYR A 455 -32.11 8.51 9.39
C TYR A 455 -31.81 9.20 10.73
N LEU A 456 -31.77 10.54 10.71
CA LEU A 456 -31.72 11.38 11.90
C LEU A 456 -32.92 12.32 11.94
N SER A 457 -33.69 12.27 13.02
CA SER A 457 -34.74 13.26 13.28
C SER A 457 -34.13 14.65 13.57
N PRO A 458 -34.81 15.76 13.26
CA PRO A 458 -34.32 17.11 13.50
C PRO A 458 -33.86 17.38 14.95
N GLU A 459 -34.52 16.77 15.94
CA GLU A 459 -34.18 16.88 17.36
C GLU A 459 -32.84 16.21 17.67
N VAL A 460 -32.58 15.04 17.07
CA VAL A 460 -31.32 14.30 17.23
C VAL A 460 -30.18 15.06 16.57
N ILE A 461 -30.39 15.67 15.40
CA ILE A 461 -29.33 16.44 14.71
C ILE A 461 -28.83 17.59 15.62
N LYS A 462 -29.74 18.24 16.37
CA LYS A 462 -29.38 19.30 17.33
C LYS A 462 -28.49 18.83 18.48
N LEU A 463 -28.42 17.52 18.74
CA LEU A 463 -27.55 16.93 19.77
C LEU A 463 -26.09 16.81 19.31
N TYR A 464 -25.82 17.11 18.03
CA TYR A 464 -24.49 17.08 17.46
C TYR A 464 -24.04 18.50 17.07
N GLY A 465 -23.11 19.06 17.84
CA GLY A 465 -22.63 20.44 17.61
C GLY A 465 -21.90 20.65 16.27
N HIS A 466 -21.46 19.58 15.60
CA HIS A 466 -20.79 19.64 14.31
C HIS A 466 -21.73 19.39 13.12
N LEU A 467 -22.93 18.82 13.33
CA LEU A 467 -23.87 18.56 12.25
C LEU A 467 -24.65 19.84 11.93
N ASN A 468 -24.61 20.24 10.66
CA ASN A 468 -25.32 21.44 10.18
C ASN A 468 -26.36 21.05 9.11
N PRO A 469 -27.67 21.09 9.44
CA PRO A 469 -28.75 20.81 8.49
C PRO A 469 -28.75 21.70 7.24
N GLU A 470 -28.20 22.91 7.32
CA GLU A 470 -28.13 23.85 6.18
C GLU A 470 -27.04 23.46 5.17
N LYS A 471 -26.07 22.65 5.59
CA LYS A 471 -24.98 22.13 4.75
C LYS A 471 -25.22 20.69 4.27
N VAL A 472 -26.44 20.18 4.43
CA VAL A 472 -26.82 18.84 3.97
C VAL A 472 -26.59 18.68 2.47
N ILE A 473 -25.99 17.56 2.08
CA ILE A 473 -25.70 17.21 0.69
C ILE A 473 -26.96 16.63 0.04
N ALA A 474 -27.45 17.27 -1.02
CA ALA A 474 -28.57 16.74 -1.80
C ALA A 474 -28.06 15.76 -2.86
N LEU A 475 -28.53 14.51 -2.82
CA LEU A 475 -28.09 13.45 -3.73
C LEU A 475 -29.19 13.04 -4.72
N PRO A 476 -28.85 12.78 -5.99
CA PRO A 476 -29.74 12.09 -6.93
C PRO A 476 -30.21 10.74 -6.37
N GLY A 477 -31.42 10.32 -6.74
CA GLY A 477 -32.06 9.14 -6.14
C GLY A 477 -31.26 7.84 -6.26
N ASN A 478 -30.63 7.60 -7.41
CA ASN A 478 -29.76 6.44 -7.64
C ASN A 478 -28.52 6.41 -6.74
N ILE A 479 -27.90 7.57 -6.48
CA ILE A 479 -26.74 7.68 -5.58
C ILE A 479 -27.19 7.58 -4.13
N PHE A 480 -28.31 8.21 -3.78
CA PHE A 480 -28.88 8.07 -2.45
C PHE A 480 -29.19 6.59 -2.16
N ASP A 481 -29.74 5.86 -3.12
CA ASP A 481 -30.14 4.45 -2.97
C ASP A 481 -29.00 3.43 -3.05
N SER A 482 -27.79 3.85 -3.44
CA SER A 482 -26.60 2.98 -3.33
C SER A 482 -26.17 2.77 -1.86
N TYR A 483 -26.52 3.70 -0.96
CA TYR A 483 -26.31 3.54 0.47
C TYR A 483 -27.41 2.66 1.09
N ILE A 484 -26.98 1.65 1.85
CA ILE A 484 -27.87 0.71 2.53
C ILE A 484 -28.44 1.38 3.78
N SER A 485 -29.76 1.36 3.94
CA SER A 485 -30.39 1.89 5.15
C SER A 485 -30.05 1.01 6.35
N ALA A 486 -29.50 1.63 7.40
CA ALA A 486 -29.20 0.99 8.67
C ALA A 486 -29.96 1.68 9.81
N ASN A 487 -30.23 0.93 10.87
CA ASN A 487 -30.88 1.44 12.07
C ASN A 487 -30.29 0.86 13.36
N TYR A 488 -29.08 0.30 13.29
CA TYR A 488 -28.39 -0.20 14.48
C TYR A 488 -27.49 0.87 15.06
N VAL A 489 -27.54 1.00 16.38
CA VAL A 489 -26.68 1.92 17.13
C VAL A 489 -26.08 1.23 18.34
N LYS A 490 -24.93 1.74 18.79
CA LYS A 490 -24.35 1.45 20.11
C LYS A 490 -23.84 2.75 20.73
N SER A 491 -23.88 2.84 22.06
CA SER A 491 -23.17 3.93 22.74
C SER A 491 -21.66 3.66 22.73
N PHE A 492 -20.85 4.71 22.78
CA PHE A 492 -19.40 4.59 22.87
C PHE A 492 -18.99 3.77 24.11
N GLY A 493 -18.15 2.75 23.92
CA GLY A 493 -17.71 1.84 24.99
C GLY A 493 -18.72 0.79 25.42
N ASP A 494 -19.95 0.79 24.89
CA ASP A 494 -20.95 -0.26 25.13
C ASP A 494 -20.87 -1.34 24.03
N LYS A 495 -20.96 -2.61 24.44
CA LYS A 495 -21.00 -3.75 23.52
C LYS A 495 -22.42 -4.09 23.06
N ARG A 496 -23.45 -3.54 23.71
CA ARG A 496 -24.85 -3.78 23.36
C ARG A 496 -25.25 -2.99 22.13
N VAL A 497 -25.89 -3.69 21.20
CA VAL A 497 -26.43 -3.10 19.96
C VAL A 497 -27.94 -2.93 20.11
N TYR A 498 -28.44 -1.78 19.68
CA TYR A 498 -29.85 -1.43 19.72
C TYR A 498 -30.36 -1.17 18.30
N SER A 499 -31.59 -1.58 18.00
CA SER A 499 -32.31 -1.17 16.80
C SER A 499 -33.15 0.06 17.11
N ILE A 500 -33.04 1.11 16.30
CA ILE A 500 -33.85 2.32 16.39
C ILE A 500 -35.07 2.18 15.51
N TRP A 501 -36.25 2.44 16.09
CA TRP A 501 -37.53 2.39 15.39
C TRP A 501 -38.07 3.80 15.11
N PRO A 502 -38.93 3.97 14.09
CA PRO A 502 -39.48 5.29 13.73
C PRO A 502 -40.29 5.99 14.82
N ASP A 503 -40.74 5.25 15.85
CA ASP A 503 -41.48 5.80 16.99
C ASP A 503 -40.57 6.45 18.07
N GLY A 504 -39.25 6.52 17.82
CA GLY A 504 -38.29 7.13 18.71
C GLY A 504 -37.85 6.23 19.87
N THR A 505 -38.01 4.92 19.71
CA THR A 505 -37.56 3.93 20.69
C THR A 505 -36.30 3.18 20.25
N LYS A 506 -35.50 2.78 21.24
CA LYS A 506 -34.33 1.90 21.08
C LYS A 506 -34.63 0.52 21.66
N HIS A 507 -34.42 -0.52 20.86
CA HIS A 507 -34.70 -1.91 21.21
C HIS A 507 -33.40 -2.69 21.30
N TRP A 508 -33.07 -3.19 22.50
CA TRP A 508 -31.86 -4.00 22.67
C TRP A 508 -31.98 -5.29 21.85
N LEU A 509 -30.98 -5.57 21.03
CA LEU A 509 -30.80 -6.86 20.39
C LEU A 509 -30.19 -7.82 21.41
N ASN A 510 -31.05 -8.46 22.20
CA ASN A 510 -30.63 -9.43 23.21
C ASN A 510 -30.40 -10.80 22.54
N MET A 511 -29.26 -10.91 21.87
CA MET A 511 -28.82 -12.10 21.13
C MET A 511 -27.29 -12.20 21.15
N SER A 512 -26.74 -13.37 20.82
CA SER A 512 -25.29 -13.56 20.70
C SER A 512 -24.75 -12.90 19.42
N GLY A 513 -23.46 -12.56 19.41
CA GLY A 513 -22.78 -12.11 18.19
C GLY A 513 -22.82 -13.17 17.08
N GLU A 514 -22.74 -14.44 17.44
CA GLU A 514 -22.90 -15.57 16.52
C GLU A 514 -24.25 -15.50 15.78
N TYR A 515 -25.33 -15.30 16.53
CA TYR A 515 -26.68 -15.22 15.97
C TYR A 515 -26.86 -13.97 15.11
N PHE A 516 -26.26 -12.84 15.51
CA PHE A 516 -26.26 -11.62 14.72
C PHE A 516 -25.70 -11.88 13.32
N THR A 517 -24.52 -12.50 13.23
CA THR A 517 -23.88 -12.89 11.96
C THR A 517 -24.75 -13.90 11.18
N GLN A 518 -25.23 -14.97 11.82
CA GLN A 518 -26.04 -16.01 11.16
C GLN A 518 -27.39 -15.48 10.63
N SER A 519 -27.94 -14.43 11.25
CA SER A 519 -29.16 -13.78 10.80
C SER A 519 -28.97 -12.91 9.54
N GLY A 520 -27.76 -12.86 9.00
CA GLY A 520 -27.40 -12.09 7.81
C GLY A 520 -27.23 -10.59 8.10
N ARG A 521 -27.06 -10.18 9.37
CA ARG A 521 -26.81 -8.79 9.73
C ARG A 521 -25.33 -8.47 9.59
N ASP A 522 -25.07 -7.29 9.05
CA ASP A 522 -23.71 -6.78 8.84
C ASP A 522 -23.28 -5.95 10.06
N TRP A 523 -22.12 -6.27 10.62
CA TRP A 523 -21.53 -5.55 11.76
C TRP A 523 -21.17 -4.11 11.41
N ASN A 524 -20.89 -3.83 10.13
CA ASN A 524 -20.59 -2.49 9.65
C ASN A 524 -21.84 -1.59 9.57
N ALA A 525 -23.05 -2.14 9.76
CA ALA A 525 -24.29 -1.37 9.80
C ALA A 525 -24.57 -0.71 11.17
N ILE A 526 -23.65 -0.85 12.14
CA ILE A 526 -23.84 -0.38 13.52
C ILE A 526 -23.13 0.96 13.72
N PHE A 527 -23.92 2.01 13.91
CA PHE A 527 -23.44 3.37 14.13
C PHE A 527 -23.07 3.57 15.60
N THR A 528 -21.90 4.16 15.87
CA THR A 528 -21.56 4.57 17.23
C THR A 528 -22.11 5.96 17.49
N VAL A 529 -22.98 6.11 18.49
CA VAL A 529 -23.68 7.37 18.79
C VAL A 529 -23.23 7.96 20.13
N ASN A 530 -23.37 9.27 20.28
CA ASN A 530 -23.05 9.94 21.54
C ASN A 530 -24.14 9.69 22.61
N ASP A 531 -23.81 9.96 23.87
CA ASP A 531 -24.75 9.76 24.99
C ASP A 531 -26.01 10.62 24.87
N GLY A 532 -25.93 11.80 24.23
CA GLY A 532 -27.08 12.67 24.00
C GLY A 532 -28.13 11.99 23.13
N GLU A 533 -27.73 11.51 21.95
CA GLU A 533 -28.60 10.75 21.05
C GLU A 533 -29.05 9.44 21.71
N PHE A 534 -28.13 8.70 22.34
CA PHE A 534 -28.49 7.43 22.94
C PHE A 534 -29.58 7.61 24.01
N ASN A 535 -29.49 8.65 24.84
CA ASN A 535 -30.48 8.95 25.88
C ASN A 535 -31.75 9.62 25.37
N TYR A 536 -31.74 10.21 24.17
CA TYR A 536 -32.94 10.74 23.52
C TYR A 536 -33.98 9.65 23.24
N TYR A 537 -33.53 8.48 22.79
CA TYR A 537 -34.43 7.36 22.48
C TYR A 537 -34.98 6.69 23.74
N LYS A 538 -36.31 6.50 23.80
CA LYS A 538 -36.96 5.74 24.87
C LYS A 538 -36.62 4.26 24.76
N THR A 539 -36.37 3.60 25.89
CA THR A 539 -36.10 2.15 25.86
C THR A 539 -37.38 1.38 25.55
N GLY A 540 -37.40 0.68 24.42
CA GLY A 540 -38.47 -0.21 24.01
C GLY A 540 -38.30 -1.63 24.55
N THR A 541 -39.19 -2.54 24.14
CA THR A 541 -39.07 -3.96 24.46
C THR A 541 -37.83 -4.56 23.80
N GLN A 542 -37.10 -5.42 24.50
CA GLN A 542 -35.96 -6.11 23.90
C GLN A 542 -36.40 -7.05 22.76
N ILE A 543 -35.57 -7.15 21.73
CA ILE A 543 -35.71 -8.13 20.65
C ILE A 543 -34.94 -9.37 21.09
N ILE A 544 -35.69 -10.41 21.44
CA ILE A 544 -35.15 -11.68 21.94
C ILE A 544 -35.12 -12.67 20.80
N LYS A 545 -33.96 -13.33 20.61
CA LYS A 545 -33.84 -14.57 19.84
C LYS A 545 -32.72 -15.43 20.40
#